data_AF-A7F5M0-F1
#
_entry.id   AF-A7F5M0-F1
#
_cell.length_a   1.000
_cell.length_b   1.000
_cell.length_c   1.000
_cell.angle_alpha   90.00
_cell.angle_beta   90.00
_cell.angle_gamma   90.00
#
_symmetry.space_group_name_H-M   'P 1'
#
loop_
_entity.id
_entity.type
_entity.pdbx_description
1 polymer ?
#
loop_
_entity_poly.entity_id
_entity_poly.type
_entity_poly.pdbx_seq_one_letter_code
_entity_poly.pdbx_strand_id
1 'polypeptide(L)'
;MAHLWAHGTHFIFDFDGTITTEDTTKLIADVGIAHQRVLGYDLSETWEDLVKSYAADHAPCVAQYLLRMPKLLPLPGAIGVNRALKEVQLRSIDRINKTGLFAGISKEEWESAGRVAVLSGAVKIRRGFGGLVQQIERRNGVWGVVSASFSKDFIKGVLEQCLRKYIDIPILANYPDENGLIRGPLLGDTGVSTILTSGDTKLSAMKQLLESWRLDADSKAVYYGDDDTDIECIFDTSVKGVMVGEDASTKLNLLCSRYTDTQSVGAIRDFENIVIHPE
;
A
#
# COMPACT_ATOMS: atom_id res chain seq x y z
N MET A 1 4.50 -14.26 -24.44
CA MET A 1 5.55 -13.83 -23.49
C MET A 1 5.62 -12.32 -23.54
N ALA A 2 5.30 -11.61 -22.46
CA ALA A 2 5.25 -10.16 -22.46
C ALA A 2 6.65 -9.58 -22.16
N HIS A 3 7.29 -9.02 -23.19
CA HIS A 3 8.60 -8.36 -23.14
C HIS A 3 8.51 -6.97 -22.48
N LEU A 4 7.99 -6.86 -21.26
CA LEU A 4 7.60 -5.56 -20.67
C LEU A 4 8.66 -4.90 -19.76
N TRP A 5 9.82 -5.50 -19.45
CA TRP A 5 10.47 -5.20 -18.16
C TRP A 5 11.96 -4.79 -18.20
N ALA A 6 12.45 -4.30 -19.34
CA ALA A 6 13.86 -4.46 -19.63
C ALA A 6 14.88 -3.61 -18.84
N HIS A 7 14.52 -2.56 -18.08
CA HIS A 7 15.54 -1.62 -17.57
C HIS A 7 15.27 -0.91 -16.23
N GLY A 8 14.39 -1.42 -15.36
CA GLY A 8 14.12 -0.77 -14.07
C GLY A 8 15.31 -0.87 -13.11
N THR A 9 15.73 0.24 -12.50
CA THR A 9 16.75 0.28 -11.43
C THR A 9 16.15 0.60 -10.06
N HIS A 10 14.94 1.15 -10.02
CA HIS A 10 14.24 1.59 -8.82
C HIS A 10 12.83 1.00 -8.79
N PHE A 11 12.43 0.38 -7.68
CA PHE A 11 11.19 -0.39 -7.59
C PHE A 11 10.37 -0.01 -6.36
N ILE A 12 9.14 0.44 -6.58
CA ILE A 12 8.21 0.82 -5.51
C ILE A 12 7.06 -0.17 -5.54
N PHE A 13 6.70 -0.68 -4.37
CA PHE A 13 5.60 -1.62 -4.23
C PHE A 13 4.57 -1.07 -3.23
N ASP A 14 3.30 -1.17 -3.57
CA ASP A 14 2.28 -1.25 -2.52
C ASP A 14 2.40 -2.57 -1.76
N PHE A 15 1.76 -2.66 -0.60
CA PHE A 15 1.81 -3.81 0.28
C PHE A 15 0.57 -4.69 0.18
N ASP A 16 -0.56 -4.21 0.69
CA ASP A 16 -1.83 -4.94 0.71
C ASP A 16 -2.31 -5.19 -0.71
N GLY A 17 -2.65 -6.42 -1.08
CA GLY A 17 -3.10 -6.74 -2.44
C GLY A 17 -2.00 -6.70 -3.52
N THR A 18 -0.84 -6.13 -3.24
CA THR A 18 0.32 -6.11 -4.14
C THR A 18 1.42 -7.08 -3.71
N ILE A 19 2.10 -6.85 -2.58
CA ILE A 19 3.08 -7.79 -2.01
C ILE A 19 2.36 -8.96 -1.34
N THR A 20 1.31 -8.67 -0.57
CA THR A 20 0.42 -9.70 -0.04
C THR A 20 -0.69 -10.00 -1.05
N THR A 21 -1.33 -11.17 -0.93
CA THR A 21 -2.49 -11.48 -1.78
C THR A 21 -3.80 -10.93 -1.24
N GLU A 22 -3.82 -10.45 0.00
CA GLU A 22 -5.02 -10.08 0.76
C GLU A 22 -4.72 -8.85 1.63
N ASP A 23 -5.77 -8.08 1.95
CA ASP A 23 -5.71 -6.93 2.86
C ASP A 23 -5.37 -7.34 4.31
N THR A 24 -4.45 -6.62 4.94
CA THR A 24 -3.97 -6.89 6.31
C THR A 24 -4.63 -6.05 7.40
N THR A 25 -5.59 -5.18 7.06
CA THR A 25 -6.25 -4.26 8.00
C THR A 25 -6.86 -5.00 9.18
N LYS A 26 -7.58 -6.10 8.91
CA LYS A 26 -8.18 -6.92 9.98
C LYS A 26 -7.11 -7.56 10.86
N LEU A 27 -6.02 -8.07 10.29
CA LEU A 27 -4.95 -8.71 11.05
C LEU A 27 -4.25 -7.71 11.98
N ILE A 28 -3.99 -6.49 11.48
CA ILE A 28 -3.41 -5.42 12.29
C ILE A 28 -4.37 -5.03 13.43
N ALA A 29 -5.67 -4.95 13.15
CA ALA A 29 -6.67 -4.72 14.19
C ALA A 29 -6.72 -5.86 15.23
N ASP A 30 -6.63 -7.11 14.80
CA ASP A 30 -6.62 -8.28 15.70
C ASP A 30 -5.39 -8.27 16.63
N VAL A 31 -4.22 -7.79 16.15
CA VAL A 31 -3.05 -7.55 17.01
C VAL A 31 -3.36 -6.53 18.10
N GLY A 32 -4.00 -5.41 17.73
CA GLY A 32 -4.50 -4.40 18.66
C GLY A 32 -5.45 -4.98 19.71
N ILE A 33 -6.49 -5.68 19.26
CA ILE A 33 -7.49 -6.32 20.12
C ILE A 33 -6.82 -7.32 21.08
N ALA A 34 -5.92 -8.15 20.58
CA ALA A 34 -5.22 -9.14 21.40
C ALA A 34 -4.37 -8.47 22.50
N HIS A 35 -3.66 -7.39 22.17
CA HIS A 35 -2.88 -6.63 23.13
C HIS A 35 -3.79 -6.00 24.20
N GLN A 36 -4.86 -5.32 23.80
CA GLN A 36 -5.80 -4.69 24.77
C GLN A 36 -6.48 -5.73 25.66
N ARG A 37 -6.79 -6.92 25.13
CA ARG A 37 -7.39 -8.01 25.90
C ARG A 37 -6.46 -8.49 27.03
N VAL A 38 -5.14 -8.51 26.81
CA VAL A 38 -4.15 -8.81 27.87
C VAL A 38 -4.19 -7.75 28.98
N LEU A 39 -4.49 -6.49 28.63
CA LEU A 39 -4.67 -5.38 29.58
C LEU A 39 -6.07 -5.34 30.24
N GLY A 40 -6.96 -6.28 29.90
CA GLY A 40 -8.31 -6.38 30.47
C GLY A 40 -9.39 -5.63 29.69
N TYR A 41 -9.09 -5.12 28.50
CA TYR A 41 -10.04 -4.43 27.62
C TYR A 41 -10.33 -5.26 26.38
N ASP A 42 -11.57 -5.73 26.20
CA ASP A 42 -11.98 -6.37 24.95
C ASP A 42 -12.58 -5.33 23.99
N LEU A 43 -11.82 -4.98 22.95
CA LEU A 43 -12.24 -4.03 21.92
C LEU A 43 -12.84 -4.71 20.67
N SER A 44 -13.18 -6.00 20.72
CA SER A 44 -13.72 -6.73 19.56
C SER A 44 -15.03 -6.11 19.05
N GLU A 45 -15.99 -5.85 19.95
CA GLU A 45 -17.26 -5.20 19.58
C GLU A 45 -17.03 -3.77 19.08
N THR A 46 -16.10 -3.05 19.71
CA THR A 46 -15.71 -1.71 19.27
C THR A 46 -15.16 -1.73 17.85
N TRP A 47 -14.33 -2.70 17.50
CA TRP A 47 -13.82 -2.88 16.14
C TRP A 47 -14.93 -3.17 15.14
N GLU A 48 -15.87 -4.05 15.47
CA GLU A 48 -17.03 -4.33 14.61
C GLU A 48 -17.85 -3.06 14.34
N ASP A 49 -18.05 -2.21 15.35
CA ASP A 49 -18.78 -0.95 15.21
C ASP A 49 -18.00 0.10 14.39
N LEU A 50 -16.66 0.10 14.47
CA LEU A 50 -15.81 0.90 13.59
C LEU A 50 -15.97 0.48 12.12
N VAL A 51 -15.97 -0.84 11.85
CA VAL A 51 -16.18 -1.40 10.50
C VAL A 51 -17.56 -1.02 9.97
N LYS A 52 -18.62 -1.15 10.78
CA LYS A 52 -19.99 -0.73 10.42
C LYS A 52 -20.07 0.77 10.12
N SER A 53 -19.44 1.60 10.96
CA SER A 53 -19.42 3.05 10.79
C SER A 53 -18.68 3.47 9.52
N TYR A 54 -17.55 2.81 9.22
CA TYR A 54 -16.85 3.02 7.96
C TYR A 54 -17.71 2.64 6.75
N ALA A 55 -18.36 1.48 6.77
CA ALA A 55 -19.25 1.06 5.69
C ALA A 55 -20.40 2.05 5.47
N ALA A 56 -20.97 2.59 6.56
CA ALA A 56 -22.04 3.59 6.51
C ALA A 56 -21.58 4.94 5.94
N ASP A 57 -20.34 5.37 6.20
CA ASP A 57 -19.77 6.59 5.60
C ASP A 57 -19.38 6.38 4.13
N HIS A 58 -18.87 5.18 3.81
CA HIS A 58 -18.34 4.85 2.48
C HIS A 58 -19.46 4.64 1.45
N ALA A 59 -20.54 3.95 1.83
CA ALA A 59 -21.61 3.59 0.90
C ALA A 59 -22.28 4.80 0.22
N PRO A 60 -22.61 5.91 0.90
CA PRO A 60 -23.16 7.11 0.26
C PRO A 60 -22.18 7.77 -0.72
N CYS A 61 -20.89 7.81 -0.39
CA CYS A 61 -19.87 8.35 -1.28
C CYS A 61 -19.75 7.51 -2.55
N VAL A 62 -19.75 6.18 -2.44
CA VAL A 62 -19.76 5.27 -3.58
C VAL A 62 -21.07 5.34 -4.37
N ALA A 63 -22.22 5.45 -3.70
CA ALA A 63 -23.52 5.53 -4.37
C ALA A 63 -23.68 6.86 -5.14
N GLN A 64 -23.35 7.98 -4.52
CA GLN A 64 -23.34 9.30 -5.17
C GLN A 64 -22.36 9.31 -6.35
N TYR A 65 -21.25 8.57 -6.22
CA TYR A 65 -20.30 8.33 -7.30
C TYR A 65 -20.92 7.52 -8.45
N LEU A 66 -21.46 6.33 -8.18
CA LEU A 66 -22.09 5.47 -9.19
C LEU A 66 -23.22 6.17 -9.95
N LEU A 67 -24.01 7.01 -9.27
CA LEU A 67 -25.10 7.79 -9.86
C LEU A 67 -24.61 8.92 -10.80
N ARG A 68 -23.41 9.46 -10.56
CA ARG A 68 -22.82 10.53 -11.38
C ARG A 68 -21.99 10.00 -12.54
N MET A 69 -21.88 8.68 -12.69
CA MET A 69 -21.09 8.07 -13.75
C MET A 69 -21.92 7.79 -15.01
N PRO A 70 -21.65 8.45 -16.16
CA PRO A 70 -21.81 7.76 -17.43
C PRO A 70 -20.88 6.52 -17.41
N LYS A 71 -21.20 5.48 -18.19
CA LYS A 71 -20.47 4.19 -18.25
C LYS A 71 -18.95 4.28 -18.54
N LEU A 72 -18.37 5.48 -18.66
CA LEU A 72 -16.96 5.74 -18.96
C LEU A 72 -16.47 6.99 -18.19
N LEU A 73 -15.75 6.81 -17.08
CA LEU A 73 -15.06 7.92 -16.42
C LEU A 73 -13.64 8.07 -17.00
N PRO A 74 -13.20 9.26 -17.45
CA PRO A 74 -11.81 9.51 -17.84
C PRO A 74 -10.90 9.57 -16.61
N LEU A 75 -9.58 9.39 -16.78
CA LEU A 75 -8.59 9.34 -15.69
C LEU A 75 -8.72 10.49 -14.66
N PRO A 76 -8.87 11.78 -15.04
CA PRO A 76 -9.06 12.87 -14.08
C PRO A 76 -10.30 12.69 -13.19
N GLY A 77 -11.38 12.12 -13.75
CA GLY A 77 -12.57 11.80 -12.97
C GLY A 77 -12.32 10.68 -11.97
N ALA A 78 -11.57 9.64 -12.36
CA ALA A 78 -11.24 8.52 -11.48
C ALA A 78 -10.39 8.95 -10.29
N ILE A 79 -9.42 9.84 -10.55
CA ILE A 79 -8.60 10.51 -9.53
C ILE A 79 -9.49 11.35 -8.59
N GLY A 80 -10.37 12.20 -9.15
CA GLY A 80 -11.26 13.03 -8.35
C GLY A 80 -12.14 12.24 -7.40
N VAL A 81 -12.56 11.04 -7.80
CA VAL A 81 -13.37 10.13 -6.97
C VAL A 81 -12.55 9.53 -5.85
N ASN A 82 -11.33 9.05 -6.13
CA ASN A 82 -10.46 8.52 -5.09
C ASN A 82 -10.19 9.60 -4.03
N ARG A 83 -9.85 10.81 -4.46
CA ARG A 83 -9.62 11.96 -3.57
C ARG A 83 -10.85 12.34 -2.76
N ALA A 84 -12.07 12.19 -3.30
CA ALA A 84 -13.30 12.45 -2.55
C ALA A 84 -13.53 11.47 -1.39
N LEU A 85 -12.94 10.26 -1.42
CA LEU A 85 -13.00 9.30 -0.33
C LEU A 85 -12.01 9.60 0.80
N LYS A 86 -11.03 10.49 0.58
CA LYS A 86 -10.00 10.85 1.57
C LYS A 86 -10.59 11.22 2.92
N GLU A 87 -11.63 12.05 2.93
CA GLU A 87 -12.31 12.49 4.15
C GLU A 87 -13.03 11.35 4.88
N VAL A 88 -13.56 10.36 4.16
CA VAL A 88 -14.14 9.15 4.76
C VAL A 88 -13.06 8.33 5.46
N GLN A 89 -11.91 8.15 4.80
CA GLN A 89 -10.78 7.42 5.37
C GLN A 89 -10.19 8.11 6.61
N LEU A 90 -10.01 9.43 6.56
CA LEU A 90 -9.51 10.21 7.69
C LEU A 90 -10.45 10.13 8.90
N ARG A 91 -11.78 10.21 8.68
CA ARG A 91 -12.76 9.99 9.77
C ARG A 91 -12.68 8.58 10.35
N SER A 92 -12.45 7.57 9.51
CA SER A 92 -12.26 6.19 9.95
C SER A 92 -11.07 6.06 10.89
N ILE A 93 -9.93 6.64 10.49
CA ILE A 93 -8.70 6.64 11.28
C ILE A 93 -8.86 7.45 12.57
N ASP A 94 -9.52 8.60 12.53
CA ASP A 94 -9.84 9.38 13.73
C ASP A 94 -10.68 8.58 14.74
N ARG A 95 -11.65 7.80 14.26
CA ARG A 95 -12.41 6.89 15.14
C ARG A 95 -11.55 5.79 15.74
N ILE A 96 -10.67 5.15 14.96
CA ILE A 96 -9.72 4.14 15.49
C ILE A 96 -8.82 4.78 16.56
N ASN A 97 -8.28 5.96 16.30
CA ASN A 97 -7.42 6.67 17.25
C ASN A 97 -8.12 6.96 18.58
N LYS A 98 -9.42 7.27 18.56
CA LYS A 98 -10.22 7.56 19.76
C LYS A 98 -10.46 6.33 20.64
N THR A 99 -10.32 5.11 20.14
CA THR A 99 -10.53 3.90 20.95
C THR A 99 -9.30 3.49 21.74
N GLY A 100 -8.11 3.99 21.38
CA GLY A 100 -6.85 3.52 21.95
C GLY A 100 -6.48 2.10 21.53
N LEU A 101 -7.03 1.59 20.40
CA LEU A 101 -6.82 0.21 19.95
C LEU A 101 -5.35 -0.22 19.91
N PHE A 102 -4.46 0.69 19.51
CA PHE A 102 -3.03 0.41 19.35
C PHE A 102 -2.16 0.97 20.49
N ALA A 103 -2.78 1.50 21.56
CA ALA A 103 -2.03 2.09 22.67
C ALA A 103 -1.20 1.02 23.40
N GLY A 104 0.07 1.33 23.65
CA GLY A 104 0.98 0.47 24.40
C GLY A 104 1.71 -0.61 23.58
N ILE A 105 1.43 -0.72 22.27
CA ILE A 105 2.12 -1.70 21.41
C ILE A 105 3.44 -1.11 20.92
N SER A 106 4.54 -1.75 21.30
CA SER A 106 5.87 -1.36 20.87
C SER A 106 6.13 -1.65 19.38
N LYS A 107 7.14 -1.00 18.83
CA LYS A 107 7.63 -1.28 17.47
C LYS A 107 8.02 -2.74 17.31
N GLU A 108 8.72 -3.30 18.29
CA GLU A 108 9.22 -4.67 18.27
C GLU A 108 8.06 -5.68 18.29
N GLU A 109 6.97 -5.37 19.00
CA GLU A 109 5.74 -6.15 18.99
C GLU A 109 5.05 -6.11 17.61
N TRP A 110 4.99 -4.93 16.96
CA TRP A 110 4.46 -4.82 15.60
C TRP A 110 5.27 -5.64 14.59
N GLU A 111 6.60 -5.50 14.61
CA GLU A 111 7.49 -6.30 13.77
C GLU A 111 7.33 -7.80 14.06
N SER A 112 7.22 -8.18 15.34
CA SER A 112 7.00 -9.58 15.74
C SER A 112 5.67 -10.12 15.23
N ALA A 113 4.60 -9.32 15.32
CA ALA A 113 3.28 -9.68 14.81
C ALA A 113 3.31 -9.91 13.30
N GLY A 114 4.01 -9.06 12.54
CA GLY A 114 4.21 -9.24 11.10
C GLY A 114 4.92 -10.55 10.76
N ARG A 115 6.00 -10.88 11.49
CA ARG A 115 6.72 -12.15 11.31
C ARG A 115 5.83 -13.36 11.61
N VAL A 116 5.11 -13.31 12.73
CA VAL A 116 4.19 -14.38 13.14
C VAL A 116 3.08 -14.58 12.13
N ALA A 117 2.54 -13.50 11.55
CA ALA A 117 1.46 -13.57 10.57
C ALA A 117 1.89 -14.32 9.29
N VAL A 118 3.13 -14.16 8.84
CA VAL A 118 3.67 -14.96 7.72
C VAL A 118 3.89 -16.42 8.13
N LEU A 119 4.46 -16.66 9.32
CA LEU A 119 4.73 -18.02 9.82
C LEU A 119 3.46 -18.85 10.03
N SER A 120 2.39 -18.23 10.50
CA SER A 120 1.10 -18.88 10.71
C SER A 120 0.29 -19.06 9.42
N GLY A 121 0.73 -18.46 8.32
CA GLY A 121 -0.01 -18.42 7.06
C GLY A 121 -1.19 -17.43 7.03
N ALA A 122 -1.33 -16.58 8.05
CA ALA A 122 -2.33 -15.51 8.08
C ALA A 122 -2.04 -14.43 7.02
N VAL A 123 -0.76 -14.15 6.76
CA VAL A 123 -0.32 -13.32 5.63
C VAL A 123 0.27 -14.23 4.55
N LYS A 124 -0.34 -14.19 3.36
CA LYS A 124 0.16 -14.87 2.17
C LYS A 124 0.92 -13.89 1.30
N ILE A 125 2.18 -14.19 1.03
CA ILE A 125 3.01 -13.41 0.11
C ILE A 125 2.68 -13.81 -1.33
N ARG A 126 2.52 -12.81 -2.20
CA ARG A 126 2.29 -12.99 -3.63
C ARG A 126 3.46 -13.75 -4.26
N ARG A 127 3.13 -14.71 -5.12
CA ARG A 127 4.12 -15.62 -5.68
C ARG A 127 5.15 -14.85 -6.50
N GLY A 128 6.41 -15.29 -6.38
CA GLY A 128 7.55 -14.69 -7.08
C GLY A 128 8.15 -13.44 -6.42
N PHE A 129 7.51 -12.81 -5.44
CA PHE A 129 7.98 -11.54 -4.85
C PHE A 129 9.43 -11.63 -4.32
N GLY A 130 9.72 -12.63 -3.49
CA GLY A 130 11.08 -12.83 -2.97
C GLY A 130 12.12 -13.11 -4.05
N GLY A 131 11.74 -13.76 -5.14
CA GLY A 131 12.63 -13.99 -6.29
C GLY A 131 12.90 -12.70 -7.07
N LEU A 132 11.90 -11.82 -7.20
CA LEU A 132 12.06 -10.51 -7.80
C LEU A 132 13.00 -9.63 -6.98
N VAL A 133 12.79 -9.53 -5.66
CA VAL A 133 13.67 -8.75 -4.76
C VAL A 133 15.13 -9.21 -4.87
N GLN A 134 15.37 -10.53 -4.90
CA GLN A 134 16.72 -11.05 -5.11
C GLN A 134 17.33 -10.62 -6.46
N GLN A 135 16.53 -10.54 -7.53
CA GLN A 135 17.01 -10.06 -8.82
C GLN A 135 17.34 -8.56 -8.79
N ILE A 136 16.52 -7.75 -8.12
CA ILE A 136 16.74 -6.31 -7.94
C ILE A 136 18.09 -6.09 -7.23
N GLU A 137 18.27 -6.74 -6.08
CA GLU A 137 19.45 -6.53 -5.24
C GLU A 137 20.75 -7.05 -5.87
N ARG A 138 20.71 -8.18 -6.58
CA ARG A 138 21.88 -8.71 -7.32
C ARG A 138 22.38 -7.75 -8.40
N ARG A 139 21.58 -6.77 -8.79
CA ARG A 139 21.90 -5.78 -9.81
C ARG A 139 22.13 -4.39 -9.22
N ASN A 140 22.26 -4.29 -7.91
CA ASN A 140 22.37 -3.03 -7.19
C ASN A 140 21.17 -2.11 -7.44
N GLY A 141 20.00 -2.66 -7.79
CA GLY A 141 18.76 -1.90 -7.81
C GLY A 141 18.29 -1.61 -6.39
N VAL A 142 17.54 -0.53 -6.24
CA VAL A 142 16.93 -0.15 -4.96
C VAL A 142 15.42 -0.37 -5.01
N TRP A 143 14.85 -0.64 -3.85
CA TRP A 143 13.42 -0.83 -3.73
C TRP A 143 12.88 -0.30 -2.40
N GLY A 144 11.59 -0.03 -2.38
CA GLY A 144 10.89 0.50 -1.21
C GLY A 144 9.40 0.20 -1.26
N VAL A 145 8.70 0.53 -0.18
CA VAL A 145 7.25 0.32 -0.04
C VAL A 145 6.54 1.63 0.20
N VAL A 146 5.41 1.84 -0.48
CA VAL A 146 4.47 2.94 -0.23
C VAL A 146 3.10 2.31 0.02
N SER A 147 2.56 2.44 1.23
CA SER A 147 1.31 1.75 1.58
C SER A 147 0.41 2.55 2.51
N ALA A 148 -0.91 2.39 2.33
CA ALA A 148 -1.92 2.93 3.23
C ALA A 148 -2.14 2.08 4.50
N SER A 149 -1.47 0.92 4.61
CA SER A 149 -1.56 0.04 5.77
C SER A 149 -1.27 0.78 7.08
N PHE A 150 -1.92 0.36 8.17
CA PHE A 150 -1.88 1.05 9.46
C PHE A 150 -0.55 0.93 10.21
N SER A 151 0.35 0.02 9.83
CA SER A 151 1.63 -0.18 10.53
C SER A 151 2.79 -0.54 9.60
N LYS A 152 3.69 0.43 9.38
CA LYS A 152 4.97 0.22 8.69
C LYS A 152 5.86 -0.83 9.39
N ASP A 153 5.77 -0.92 10.72
CA ASP A 153 6.58 -1.84 11.51
C ASP A 153 6.03 -3.28 11.39
N PHE A 154 4.71 -3.45 11.26
CA PHE A 154 4.11 -4.72 10.86
C PHE A 154 4.56 -5.15 9.45
N ILE A 155 4.53 -4.23 8.47
CA ILE A 155 5.03 -4.49 7.10
C ILE A 155 6.49 -4.96 7.17
N LYS A 156 7.34 -4.26 7.93
CA LYS A 156 8.75 -4.63 8.07
C LYS A 156 8.90 -6.06 8.60
N GLY A 157 8.15 -6.43 9.64
CA GLY A 157 8.11 -7.80 10.15
C GLY A 157 7.73 -8.84 9.10
N VAL A 158 6.67 -8.56 8.31
CA VAL A 158 6.24 -9.42 7.20
C VAL A 158 7.36 -9.61 6.17
N LEU A 159 7.99 -8.52 5.75
CA LEU A 159 9.04 -8.54 4.73
C LEU A 159 10.31 -9.25 5.21
N GLU A 160 10.75 -9.00 6.45
CA GLU A 160 11.90 -9.70 7.04
C GLU A 160 11.68 -11.21 7.10
N GLN A 161 10.47 -11.64 7.49
CA GLN A 161 10.11 -13.06 7.54
C GLN A 161 10.03 -13.68 6.15
N CYS A 162 9.43 -12.97 5.19
CA CYS A 162 9.32 -13.43 3.81
C CYS A 162 10.69 -13.59 3.15
N LEU A 163 11.56 -12.58 3.30
CA LEU A 163 12.86 -12.51 2.66
C LEU A 163 13.96 -13.24 3.44
N ARG A 164 13.65 -13.67 4.68
CA ARG A 164 14.54 -14.39 5.60
C ARG A 164 15.83 -13.63 5.88
N LYS A 165 15.72 -12.32 6.03
CA LYS A 165 16.84 -11.42 6.32
C LYS A 165 16.33 -10.14 6.96
N TYR A 166 17.23 -9.46 7.65
CA TYR A 166 17.02 -8.06 8.02
C TYR A 166 16.89 -7.21 6.76
N ILE A 167 15.96 -6.26 6.76
CA ILE A 167 15.82 -5.29 5.68
C ILE A 167 16.06 -3.88 6.20
N ASP A 168 16.81 -3.13 5.42
CA ASP A 168 17.03 -1.69 5.60
C ASP A 168 16.60 -1.00 4.31
N ILE A 169 15.29 -0.98 4.10
CA ILE A 169 14.66 -0.34 2.94
C ILE A 169 13.62 0.68 3.41
N PRO A 170 13.40 1.75 2.64
CA PRO A 170 12.38 2.74 2.98
C PRO A 170 10.97 2.13 2.88
N ILE A 171 10.22 2.23 3.99
CA ILE A 171 8.79 1.88 4.07
C ILE A 171 8.02 3.14 4.46
N LEU A 172 7.38 3.77 3.48
CA LEU A 172 6.50 4.91 3.67
C LEU A 172 5.07 4.42 3.83
N ALA A 173 4.67 4.19 5.08
CA ALA A 173 3.33 3.77 5.43
C ALA A 173 2.87 4.43 6.73
N ASN A 174 1.59 4.29 7.06
CA ASN A 174 1.08 4.75 8.35
C ASN A 174 1.70 3.91 9.49
N TYR A 175 1.70 4.47 10.69
CA TYR A 175 2.19 3.77 11.87
C TYR A 175 1.52 4.31 13.14
N PRO A 176 1.23 3.47 14.14
CA PRO A 176 0.84 3.97 15.46
C PRO A 176 2.05 4.62 16.15
N ASP A 177 1.89 5.82 16.69
CA ASP A 177 2.91 6.46 17.53
C ASP A 177 2.97 5.85 18.94
N GLU A 178 3.80 6.41 19.82
CA GLU A 178 3.97 5.95 21.21
C GLU A 178 2.67 5.96 22.04
N ASN A 179 1.66 6.74 21.62
CA ASN A 179 0.35 6.79 22.25
C ASN A 179 -0.67 5.87 21.54
N GLY A 180 -0.24 5.10 20.53
CA GLY A 180 -1.09 4.26 19.70
C GLY A 180 -1.91 5.02 18.67
N LEU A 181 -1.59 6.29 18.40
CA LEU A 181 -2.32 7.10 17.42
C LEU A 181 -1.71 6.88 16.04
N ILE A 182 -2.54 6.47 15.07
CA ILE A 182 -2.11 6.32 13.67
C ILE A 182 -1.65 7.67 13.13
N ARG A 183 -0.38 7.71 12.74
CA ARG A 183 0.30 8.79 12.04
C ARG A 183 0.70 8.34 10.65
N GLY A 184 1.01 9.31 9.80
CA GLY A 184 1.58 9.05 8.49
C GLY A 184 3.09 9.30 8.48
N PRO A 185 3.77 8.92 7.39
CA PRO A 185 5.16 9.30 7.17
C PRO A 185 5.33 10.82 7.14
N LEU A 186 6.53 11.29 7.48
CA LEU A 186 6.90 12.69 7.34
C LEU A 186 7.18 12.96 5.85
N LEU A 187 6.30 13.72 5.21
CA LEU A 187 6.40 14.04 3.79
C LEU A 187 6.93 15.47 3.57
N GLY A 188 7.76 15.61 2.53
CA GLY A 188 8.36 16.88 2.09
C GLY A 188 9.41 17.46 3.04
N ASP A 189 10.03 18.57 2.62
CA ASP A 189 11.12 19.23 3.35
C ASP A 189 10.69 19.83 4.70
N THR A 190 9.39 20.10 4.85
CA THR A 190 8.80 20.60 6.10
C THR A 190 8.59 19.49 7.14
N GLY A 191 8.70 18.22 6.74
CA GLY A 191 8.50 17.07 7.62
C GLY A 191 7.09 16.95 8.17
N VAL A 192 6.06 17.31 7.40
CA VAL A 192 4.67 17.21 7.87
C VAL A 192 4.21 15.75 7.80
N SER A 193 3.82 15.19 8.96
CA SER A 193 3.20 13.86 9.04
C SER A 193 1.90 13.84 8.25
N THR A 194 1.85 13.05 7.18
CA THR A 194 0.68 12.95 6.29
C THR A 194 0.18 11.53 6.25
N ILE A 195 -1.00 11.29 6.84
CA ILE A 195 -1.63 9.96 6.83
C ILE A 195 -1.95 9.57 5.37
N LEU A 196 -1.48 8.40 4.96
CA LEU A 196 -1.69 7.85 3.64
C LEU A 196 -3.06 7.18 3.59
N THR A 197 -3.99 7.76 2.85
CA THR A 197 -5.39 7.28 2.75
C THR A 197 -5.96 7.31 1.34
N SER A 198 -5.23 7.87 0.39
CA SER A 198 -5.74 8.22 -0.94
C SER A 198 -4.61 8.30 -1.96
N GLY A 199 -4.97 8.34 -3.24
CA GLY A 199 -4.00 8.43 -4.34
C GLY A 199 -3.05 9.61 -4.24
N ASP A 200 -3.52 10.79 -3.85
CA ASP A 200 -2.69 11.99 -3.73
C ASP A 200 -1.66 11.89 -2.60
N THR A 201 -2.02 11.22 -1.50
CA THR A 201 -1.12 11.02 -0.36
C THR A 201 -0.09 9.94 -0.66
N LYS A 202 -0.48 8.82 -1.29
CA LYS A 202 0.48 7.82 -1.80
C LYS A 202 1.40 8.39 -2.88
N LEU A 203 0.87 9.22 -3.80
CA LEU A 203 1.67 9.89 -4.83
C LEU A 203 2.72 10.81 -4.21
N SER A 204 2.36 11.57 -3.17
CA SER A 204 3.30 12.42 -2.45
C SER A 204 4.41 11.60 -1.77
N ALA A 205 4.07 10.48 -1.14
CA ALA A 205 5.04 9.55 -0.56
C ALA A 205 5.95 8.93 -1.63
N MET A 206 5.38 8.49 -2.77
CA MET A 206 6.14 7.96 -3.90
C MET A 206 7.15 8.99 -4.42
N LYS A 207 6.75 10.26 -4.58
CA LYS A 207 7.64 11.32 -5.07
C LYS A 207 8.80 11.59 -4.11
N GLN A 208 8.52 11.68 -2.81
CA GLN A 208 9.57 11.82 -1.80
C GLN A 208 10.54 10.63 -1.83
N LEU A 209 10.04 9.41 -2.03
CA LEU A 209 10.88 8.23 -2.14
C LEU A 209 11.81 8.32 -3.37
N LEU A 210 11.27 8.67 -4.54
CA LEU A 210 12.04 8.87 -5.76
C LEU A 210 13.10 9.98 -5.59
N GLU A 211 12.73 11.09 -4.96
CA GLU A 211 13.65 12.20 -4.64
C GLU A 211 14.79 11.73 -3.72
N SER A 212 14.48 10.92 -2.70
CA SER A 212 15.47 10.37 -1.77
C SER A 212 16.50 9.46 -2.45
N TRP A 213 16.11 8.80 -3.53
CA TRP A 213 16.98 7.93 -4.31
C TRP A 213 17.88 8.69 -5.29
N ARG A 214 17.67 10.00 -5.47
CA ARG A 214 18.46 10.87 -6.36
C ARG A 214 18.60 10.27 -7.77
N LEU A 215 17.46 9.97 -8.39
CA LEU A 215 17.41 9.38 -9.73
C LEU A 215 18.23 10.19 -10.73
N ASP A 216 19.19 9.53 -11.37
CA ASP A 216 19.89 10.08 -12.53
C ASP A 216 18.96 10.11 -13.76
N ALA A 217 19.33 10.88 -14.79
CA ALA A 217 18.51 11.05 -16.01
C ALA A 217 18.15 9.74 -16.73
N ASP A 218 18.97 8.69 -16.56
CA ASP A 218 18.77 7.37 -17.15
C ASP A 218 18.04 6.39 -16.21
N SER A 219 17.80 6.76 -14.95
CA SER A 219 17.14 5.90 -13.97
C SER A 219 15.68 5.69 -14.33
N LYS A 220 15.25 4.41 -14.30
CA LYS A 220 13.87 4.02 -14.56
C LYS A 220 13.26 3.45 -13.29
N ALA A 221 12.22 4.11 -12.81
CA ALA A 221 11.43 3.66 -11.68
C ALA A 221 10.22 2.86 -12.14
N VAL A 222 9.82 1.85 -11.36
CA VAL A 222 8.64 1.03 -11.59
C VAL A 222 7.79 1.06 -10.33
N TYR A 223 6.50 1.32 -10.46
CA TYR A 223 5.54 1.29 -9.35
C TYR A 223 4.57 0.12 -9.54
N TYR A 224 4.42 -0.73 -8.52
CA TYR A 224 3.48 -1.83 -8.50
C TYR A 224 2.35 -1.52 -7.50
N GLY A 225 1.11 -1.65 -7.94
CA GLY A 225 -0.09 -1.43 -7.12
C GLY A 225 -1.28 -2.23 -7.65
N ASP A 226 -2.32 -2.39 -6.85
CA ASP A 226 -3.48 -3.24 -7.20
C ASP A 226 -4.83 -2.51 -7.10
N ASP A 227 -4.89 -1.35 -6.44
CA ASP A 227 -6.16 -0.74 -6.10
C ASP A 227 -6.32 0.72 -6.55
N ASP A 228 -7.48 1.28 -6.21
CA ASP A 228 -7.85 2.64 -6.55
C ASP A 228 -6.88 3.68 -5.97
N THR A 229 -6.27 3.41 -4.80
CA THR A 229 -5.31 4.30 -4.15
C THR A 229 -3.98 4.36 -4.90
N ASP A 230 -3.71 3.41 -5.80
CA ASP A 230 -2.52 3.41 -6.63
C ASP A 230 -2.68 4.12 -7.96
N ILE A 231 -3.90 4.51 -8.37
CA ILE A 231 -4.17 5.14 -9.66
C ILE A 231 -3.21 6.31 -9.92
N GLU A 232 -3.06 7.21 -8.95
CA GLU A 232 -2.19 8.38 -9.14
C GLU A 232 -0.71 8.02 -9.25
N CYS A 233 -0.25 6.96 -8.58
CA CYS A 233 1.13 6.48 -8.65
C CYS A 233 1.40 5.74 -9.97
N ILE A 234 0.52 4.82 -10.36
CA ILE A 234 0.62 4.01 -11.58
C ILE A 234 0.66 4.88 -12.84
N PHE A 235 -0.10 5.98 -12.84
CA PHE A 235 -0.22 6.87 -14.00
C PHE A 235 0.72 8.09 -13.96
N ASP A 236 1.59 8.22 -12.95
CA ASP A 236 2.57 9.31 -12.90
C ASP A 236 3.69 9.07 -13.93
N THR A 237 4.09 10.14 -14.63
CA THR A 237 5.08 10.05 -15.73
C THR A 237 6.50 9.73 -15.26
N SER A 238 6.79 9.86 -13.96
CA SER A 238 8.11 9.53 -13.39
C SER A 238 8.35 8.03 -13.23
N VAL A 239 7.31 7.20 -13.36
CA VAL A 239 7.41 5.76 -13.17
C VAL A 239 6.79 4.99 -14.33
N LYS A 240 7.21 3.74 -14.45
CA LYS A 240 6.46 2.72 -15.16
C LYS A 240 5.44 2.10 -14.20
N GLY A 241 4.16 2.41 -14.37
CA GLY A 241 3.10 1.80 -13.58
C GLY A 241 2.84 0.33 -13.90
N VAL A 242 2.54 -0.46 -12.88
CA VAL A 242 2.20 -1.88 -13.03
C VAL A 242 1.05 -2.21 -12.12
N MET A 243 -0.02 -2.72 -12.72
CA MET A 243 -1.12 -3.31 -11.98
C MET A 243 -0.80 -4.73 -11.55
N VAL A 244 -1.11 -5.07 -10.31
CA VAL A 244 -0.89 -6.40 -9.75
C VAL A 244 -2.22 -7.05 -9.37
N GLY A 245 -2.38 -8.35 -9.66
CA GLY A 245 -3.52 -9.16 -9.25
C GLY A 245 -4.56 -9.41 -10.35
N GLU A 246 -5.42 -10.42 -10.13
CA GLU A 246 -6.59 -10.71 -10.99
C GLU A 246 -7.81 -9.85 -10.62
N ASP A 247 -7.89 -9.45 -9.35
CA ASP A 247 -8.99 -8.69 -8.73
C ASP A 247 -8.63 -7.22 -8.50
N ALA A 248 -7.64 -6.70 -9.23
CA ALA A 248 -7.41 -5.26 -9.23
C ALA A 248 -8.74 -4.53 -9.45
N SER A 249 -8.96 -3.42 -8.74
CA SER A 249 -10.30 -2.85 -8.63
C SER A 249 -10.94 -2.75 -10.02
N THR A 250 -12.22 -3.10 -10.18
CA THR A 250 -12.90 -3.09 -11.49
C THR A 250 -12.69 -1.76 -12.23
N LYS A 251 -12.50 -0.68 -11.47
CA LYS A 251 -12.18 0.66 -11.95
C LYS A 251 -10.73 0.79 -12.43
N LEU A 252 -9.73 0.34 -11.67
CA LEU A 252 -8.33 0.37 -12.08
C LEU A 252 -8.14 -0.50 -13.34
N ASN A 253 -8.72 -1.70 -13.36
CA ASN A 253 -8.76 -2.58 -14.53
C ASN A 253 -9.37 -1.89 -15.78
N LEU A 254 -10.50 -1.21 -15.62
CA LEU A 254 -11.17 -0.48 -16.71
C LEU A 254 -10.36 0.74 -17.20
N LEU A 255 -9.62 1.40 -16.30
CA LEU A 255 -8.75 2.51 -16.67
C LEU A 255 -7.54 1.99 -17.45
N CYS A 256 -6.82 1.01 -16.91
CA CYS A 256 -5.63 0.50 -17.57
C CYS A 256 -5.94 -0.11 -18.93
N SER A 257 -7.04 -0.84 -19.12
CA SER A 257 -7.42 -1.37 -20.44
C SER A 257 -7.63 -0.30 -21.53
N ARG A 258 -7.79 0.98 -21.15
CA ARG A 258 -7.94 2.10 -22.09
C ARG A 258 -6.66 2.89 -22.31
N TYR A 259 -5.78 2.89 -21.32
CA TYR A 259 -4.54 3.66 -21.36
C TYR A 259 -3.32 2.77 -21.64
N THR A 260 -3.48 1.45 -21.72
CA THR A 260 -2.44 0.48 -22.17
C THR A 260 -1.95 0.75 -23.60
N ASP A 261 -2.81 1.32 -24.46
CA ASP A 261 -2.44 1.62 -25.85
C ASP A 261 -1.71 2.98 -26.00
N THR A 262 -1.57 3.76 -24.93
CA THR A 262 -0.98 5.12 -24.99
C THR A 262 0.04 5.45 -23.89
N GLN A 263 0.16 4.64 -22.83
CA GLN A 263 1.12 4.84 -21.74
C GLN A 263 1.80 3.54 -21.26
N SER A 264 2.93 3.71 -20.57
CA SER A 264 3.88 2.73 -20.01
C SER A 264 3.30 1.71 -19.02
N VAL A 265 1.98 1.60 -18.85
CA VAL A 265 1.36 0.79 -17.78
C VAL A 265 1.24 -0.68 -18.17
N GLY A 266 1.80 -1.57 -17.34
CA GLY A 266 1.68 -3.03 -17.47
C GLY A 266 0.67 -3.63 -16.49
N ALA A 267 0.34 -4.92 -16.67
CA ALA A 267 -0.45 -5.69 -15.71
C ALA A 267 0.16 -7.09 -15.51
N ILE A 268 0.19 -7.55 -14.27
CA ILE A 268 0.69 -8.88 -13.86
C ILE A 268 -0.26 -9.49 -12.83
N ARG A 269 -0.36 -10.82 -12.78
CA ARG A 269 -1.07 -11.53 -11.72
C ARG A 269 -0.20 -11.75 -10.49
N ASP A 270 1.01 -12.23 -10.75
CA ASP A 270 2.01 -12.62 -9.78
C ASP A 270 3.37 -12.11 -10.27
N PHE A 271 4.37 -12.09 -9.40
CA PHE A 271 5.75 -11.74 -9.78
C PHE A 271 6.51 -12.94 -10.36
N GLU A 272 5.86 -14.10 -10.51
CA GLU A 272 6.44 -15.26 -11.18
C GLU A 272 6.79 -14.92 -12.64
N ASN A 273 8.00 -15.29 -13.05
CA ASN A 273 8.54 -15.07 -14.40
C ASN A 273 8.82 -13.61 -14.77
N ILE A 274 8.81 -12.67 -13.80
CA ILE A 274 9.37 -11.34 -14.05
C ILE A 274 10.89 -11.47 -14.12
N VAL A 275 11.42 -11.12 -15.28
CA VAL A 275 12.85 -11.04 -15.54
C VAL A 275 13.17 -9.58 -15.76
N ILE A 276 14.00 -9.03 -14.87
CA ILE A 276 14.64 -7.74 -15.13
C ILE A 276 15.69 -8.05 -16.22
N HIS A 277 15.88 -7.22 -17.25
CA HIS A 277 16.97 -7.41 -18.21
C HIS A 277 18.17 -6.52 -17.84
N PRO A 278 19.41 -6.96 -18.07
CA PRO A 278 20.56 -6.04 -18.07
C PRO A 278 20.43 -5.07 -19.26
N GLU A 279 20.96 -3.86 -19.09
CA GLU A 279 21.19 -2.95 -20.22
C GLU A 279 22.21 -3.51 -21.21
#